data_AF-A0A661RNL6-F1
#
_entry.id   AF-A0A661RNL6-F1
#
_cell.length_a   1.000
_cell.length_b   1.000
_cell.length_c   1.000
_cell.angle_alpha   90.00
_cell.angle_beta   90.00
_cell.angle_gamma   90.00
#
_symmetry.space_group_name_H-M   'P 1'
#
loop_
_entity.id
_entity.type
_entity.pdbx_description
1 polymer ?
#
loop_
_entity_poly.entity_id
_entity_poly.type
_entity_poly.pdbx_seq_one_letter_code
_entity_poly.pdbx_strand_id
1 'polypeptide(L)'
;MDGLRKLSRQGINLSPFVKHPGNPILQREDVPYPCNTVFNAGACMYGEEYILLLRVEDFAGKSHLTLAKSQNGVDFTVDEKPWIT
;
A
#
# COMPACT_ATOMS: atom_id res chain seq x y z
N MET A 1 -35.88 16.17 35.07
CA MET A 1 -36.08 15.37 33.85
C MET A 1 -35.47 16.12 32.68
N ASP A 2 -34.64 15.40 31.93
CA ASP A 2 -34.13 15.69 30.59
C ASP A 2 -33.11 16.82 30.38
N GLY A 3 -32.04 16.71 31.16
CA GLY A 3 -30.73 17.31 30.91
C GLY A 3 -29.82 16.44 30.03
N LEU A 4 -30.28 15.99 28.85
CA LEU A 4 -29.41 15.40 27.83
C LEU A 4 -29.78 15.95 26.44
N ARG A 5 -29.44 17.22 26.20
CA ARG A 5 -29.23 17.70 24.84
C ARG A 5 -28.08 16.88 24.26
N LYS A 6 -28.39 16.06 23.25
CA LYS A 6 -27.44 15.43 22.35
C LYS A 6 -26.47 16.50 21.83
N LEU A 7 -25.30 16.59 22.44
CA LEU A 7 -24.13 17.18 21.80
C LEU A 7 -23.74 16.20 20.70
N SER A 8 -24.25 16.42 19.49
CA SER A 8 -23.62 15.89 18.30
C SER A 8 -22.16 16.34 18.35
N ARG A 9 -21.23 15.41 18.61
CA ARG A 9 -19.79 15.70 18.53
C ARG A 9 -19.51 16.10 17.08
N GLN A 10 -19.48 17.41 16.80
CA GLN A 10 -18.92 17.92 15.55
C GLN A 10 -17.44 17.49 15.48
N GLY A 11 -17.18 16.38 14.80
CA GLY A 11 -16.28 16.33 13.65
C GLY A 11 -14.77 16.44 13.86
N ILE A 12 -14.21 16.17 15.03
CA ILE A 12 -12.75 16.07 15.14
C ILE A 12 -12.32 14.67 14.67
N ASN A 13 -11.80 14.59 13.45
CA ASN A 13 -11.07 13.40 12.99
C ASN A 13 -9.75 13.33 13.78
N LEU A 14 -9.69 12.44 14.77
CA LEU A 14 -8.55 12.28 15.68
C LEU A 14 -7.38 11.49 15.09
N SER A 15 -7.48 11.04 13.84
CA SER A 15 -6.41 10.27 13.21
C SER A 15 -5.23 11.19 12.87
N PRO A 16 -4.01 10.92 13.38
CA PRO A 16 -2.80 11.66 12.97
C PRO A 16 -2.45 11.40 11.49
N PHE A 17 -3.11 10.43 10.86
CA PHE A 17 -2.93 10.09 9.46
C PHE A 17 -4.24 10.21 8.68
N VAL A 18 -4.15 10.75 7.47
CA VAL A 18 -5.26 10.79 6.52
C VAL A 18 -5.00 9.71 5.47
N LYS A 19 -6.04 8.93 5.13
CA LYS A 19 -5.93 7.95 4.04
C LYS A 19 -5.69 8.69 2.73
N HIS A 20 -4.72 8.22 1.95
CA HIS A 20 -4.51 8.74 0.61
C HIS A 20 -5.76 8.50 -0.25
N PRO A 21 -6.29 9.51 -0.98
CA PRO A 21 -7.50 9.37 -1.77
C PRO A 21 -7.33 8.41 -2.96
N GLY A 22 -6.10 8.27 -3.46
CA GLY A 22 -5.75 7.34 -4.55
C GLY A 22 -5.41 5.93 -4.07
N ASN A 23 -5.83 5.50 -2.88
CA ASN A 23 -5.62 4.12 -2.44
C ASN A 23 -6.51 3.13 -3.25
N PRO A 24 -6.02 1.92 -3.56
CA PRO A 24 -4.65 1.43 -3.29
C PRO A 24 -3.61 2.02 -4.24
N ILE A 25 -2.38 2.23 -3.77
CA ILE A 25 -1.25 2.74 -4.58
C ILE A 25 -0.59 1.67 -5.47
N LEU A 26 -0.88 0.40 -5.20
CA LEU A 26 -0.48 -0.76 -6.00
C LEU A 26 -1.60 -1.79 -5.92
N GLN A 27 -1.91 -2.39 -7.05
CA GLN A 27 -2.89 -3.46 -7.22
C GLN A 27 -2.28 -4.59 -8.07
N ARG A 28 -3.01 -5.71 -8.18
CA ARG A 28 -2.55 -6.91 -8.88
C ARG A 28 -2.18 -6.61 -10.34
N GLU A 29 -2.95 -5.72 -10.97
CA GLU A 29 -2.81 -5.33 -12.38
C GLU A 29 -1.54 -4.54 -12.67
N ASP A 30 -0.90 -3.97 -11.63
CA ASP A 30 0.38 -3.26 -11.78
C ASP A 30 1.58 -4.21 -11.75
N VAL A 31 1.37 -5.47 -11.35
CA VAL A 31 2.41 -6.50 -11.37
C VAL A 31 2.51 -7.08 -12.79
N PRO A 32 3.66 -6.97 -13.47
CA PRO A 32 3.80 -7.28 -14.90
C PRO A 32 3.87 -8.78 -15.22
N TYR A 33 3.45 -9.62 -14.28
CA TYR A 33 3.45 -11.08 -14.41
C TYR A 33 2.30 -11.69 -13.58
N PRO A 34 1.93 -12.95 -13.86
CA PRO A 34 0.80 -13.59 -13.19
C PRO A 34 0.97 -13.67 -11.67
N CYS A 35 0.06 -13.06 -10.93
CA CYS A 35 -0.06 -13.18 -9.48
C CYS A 35 -1.52 -13.15 -9.03
N ASN A 36 -1.79 -13.65 -7.83
CA ASN A 36 -3.08 -13.57 -7.17
C ASN A 36 -3.29 -12.21 -6.49
N THR A 37 -2.28 -11.73 -5.74
CA THR A 37 -2.38 -10.49 -4.97
C THR A 37 -1.00 -9.90 -4.65
N VAL A 38 -0.98 -8.61 -4.31
CA VAL A 38 0.19 -7.85 -3.84
C VAL A 38 -0.17 -7.08 -2.57
N PHE A 39 0.60 -7.26 -1.51
CA PHE A 39 0.29 -6.70 -0.20
C PHE A 39 1.53 -6.70 0.72
N ASN A 40 1.39 -6.18 1.95
CA ASN A 40 2.41 -6.24 3.01
C ASN A 40 3.83 -5.85 2.57
N ALA A 41 3.96 -4.75 1.82
CA ALA A 41 5.25 -4.27 1.35
C ALA A 41 6.13 -3.77 2.51
N GLY A 42 7.41 -4.15 2.51
CA GLY A 42 8.43 -3.41 3.24
C GLY A 42 8.74 -2.11 2.49
N ALA A 43 8.99 -1.01 3.20
CA ALA A 43 9.25 0.29 2.60
C ALA A 43 10.56 0.88 3.12
N CYS A 44 11.37 1.43 2.22
CA CYS A 44 12.53 2.23 2.57
C CYS A 44 12.78 3.32 1.53
N MET A 45 13.65 4.27 1.88
CA MET A 45 14.24 5.20 0.93
C MET A 45 15.69 4.78 0.72
N TYR A 46 16.13 4.71 -0.53
CA TYR A 46 17.51 4.38 -0.90
C TYR A 46 17.99 5.39 -1.93
N GLY A 47 18.96 6.23 -1.54
CA GLY A 47 19.30 7.41 -2.31
C GLY A 47 18.12 8.39 -2.34
N GLU A 48 17.69 8.75 -3.55
CA GLU A 48 16.56 9.67 -3.79
C GLU A 48 15.27 8.93 -4.19
N GLU A 49 15.25 7.59 -4.10
CA GLU A 49 14.11 6.76 -4.51
C GLU A 49 13.41 6.10 -3.32
N TYR A 50 12.09 6.03 -3.39
CA TYR A 50 11.30 5.14 -2.54
C TYR A 50 11.33 3.73 -3.13
N ILE A 51 11.70 2.76 -2.30
CA ILE A 51 11.68 1.34 -2.66
C ILE A 51 10.63 0.64 -1.82
N LEU A 52 9.77 -0.12 -2.49
CA LEU A 52 8.92 -1.12 -1.86
C LEU A 52 9.45 -2.53 -2.16
N LEU A 53 9.63 -3.32 -1.12
CA LEU A 53 9.82 -4.76 -1.21
C LEU A 53 8.45 -5.42 -1.06
N LEU A 54 7.80 -5.64 -2.19
CA LEU A 54 6.45 -6.18 -2.27
C LEU A 54 6.44 -7.66 -1.90
N ARG A 55 5.47 -8.08 -1.08
CA ARG A 55 5.08 -9.49 -1.03
C ARG A 55 3.99 -9.72 -2.07
N VAL A 56 4.28 -10.62 -2.99
CA VAL A 56 3.37 -11.03 -4.06
C VAL A 56 3.02 -12.50 -3.85
N GLU A 57 1.75 -12.85 -3.97
CA GLU A 57 1.29 -14.23 -3.90
C GLU A 57 0.93 -14.71 -5.31
N ASP A 58 1.40 -15.89 -5.71
CA ASP A 58 1.05 -16.52 -6.99
C ASP A 58 -0.29 -17.29 -6.91
N PHE A 59 -0.73 -17.87 -8.02
CA PHE A 59 -1.97 -18.65 -8.07
C PHE A 59 -1.89 -20.01 -7.34
N ALA A 60 -0.69 -20.44 -6.94
CA ALA A 60 -0.50 -21.62 -6.11
C ALA A 60 -0.46 -21.28 -4.60
N GLY A 61 -0.67 -20.01 -4.24
CA GLY A 61 -0.60 -19.53 -2.85
C GLY A 61 0.82 -19.39 -2.32
N LYS A 62 1.85 -19.44 -3.17
CA LYS A 62 3.25 -19.22 -2.78
C LYS A 62 3.54 -17.73 -2.81
N SER A 63 4.25 -17.26 -1.79
CA SER A 63 4.70 -15.87 -1.72
C SER A 63 6.12 -15.73 -2.23
N HIS A 64 6.38 -14.68 -2.99
CA HIS A 64 7.71 -14.24 -3.41
C HIS A 64 7.86 -12.73 -3.16
N LEU A 65 9.09 -12.23 -3.28
CA LEU A 65 9.41 -10.82 -3.07
C LEU A 65 9.81 -10.16 -4.38
N THR A 66 9.28 -8.96 -4.61
CA THR A 66 9.55 -8.16 -5.83
C THR A 66 9.78 -6.71 -5.45
N LEU A 67 10.69 -6.05 -6.16
CA LEU A 67 10.95 -4.63 -5.95
C LEU A 67 9.96 -3.78 -6.75
N ALA A 68 9.58 -2.64 -6.17
CA ALA A 68 8.98 -1.54 -6.89
C ALA A 68 9.62 -0.22 -6.47
N LYS A 69 9.74 0.71 -7.41
CA LYS A 69 10.44 1.99 -7.21
C LYS A 69 9.54 3.17 -7.53
N SER A 70 9.71 4.25 -6.80
CA SER A 70 8.99 5.50 -7.00
C SER A 70 9.85 6.71 -6.66
N GLN A 71 9.65 7.81 -7.37
CA GLN A 71 10.27 9.11 -7.09
C GLN A 71 9.44 9.96 -6.11
N ASN A 72 8.14 9.65 -5.96
CA ASN A 72 7.21 10.43 -5.13
C ASN A 72 6.54 9.62 -4.01
N GLY A 73 6.83 8.31 -3.93
CA GLY A 73 6.30 7.43 -2.91
C GLY A 73 4.81 7.06 -3.10
N VAL A 74 4.24 7.33 -4.27
CA VAL A 74 2.84 7.04 -4.62
C VAL A 74 2.75 6.29 -5.94
N ASP A 75 3.45 6.75 -6.98
CA ASP A 75 3.44 6.13 -8.31
C ASP A 75 4.61 5.15 -8.41
N PHE A 76 4.33 3.85 -8.31
CA PHE A 76 5.35 2.81 -8.30
C PHE A 76 5.45 2.08 -9.64
N THR A 77 6.69 1.81 -10.08
CA THR A 77 6.98 0.85 -11.15
C THR A 77 7.46 -0.45 -10.53
N VAL A 78 6.76 -1.56 -10.81
CA VAL A 78 7.11 -2.90 -10.32
C VAL A 78 8.10 -3.56 -11.28
N ASP A 79 9.14 -4.20 -10.75
CA ASP A 79 10.11 -4.93 -11.58
C ASP A 79 9.44 -6.09 -12.36
N GLU A 80 9.94 -6.35 -13.57
CA GLU A 80 9.39 -7.36 -14.51
C GLU A 80 9.45 -8.81 -14.00
N LYS A 81 10.20 -9.08 -12.93
CA LYS A 81 10.39 -10.42 -12.39
C LYS A 81 10.58 -10.40 -10.87
N PRO A 82 10.27 -11.52 -10.18
CA PRO A 82 10.58 -11.69 -8.77
C PRO A 82 12.07 -11.45 -8.47
N TRP A 83 12.34 -10.83 -7.31
CA TRP A 83 13.69 -10.66 -6.80
C TRP A 83 14.13 -11.87 -5.96
N ILE A 84 13.21 -12.45 -5.17
CA ILE A 84 13.42 -13.66 -4.36
C ILE A 84 12.15 -14.51 -4.46
N THR A 85 12.26 -15.80 -4.78
CA THR A 85 11.14 -16.76 -4.93
C THR A 85 11.19 -17.87 -3.91
#